data_AF-A0AA42J858-F1
#
_entry.id   AF-A0AA42J858-F1
#
_cell.length_a   1.000
_cell.length_b   1.000
_cell.length_c   1.000
_cell.angle_alpha   90.00
_cell.angle_beta   90.00
_cell.angle_gamma   90.00
#
_symmetry.space_group_name_H-M   'P 1'
#
loop_
_entity.id
_entity.type
_entity.pdbx_description
1 polymer ?
#
loop_
_entity_poly.entity_id
_entity_poly.type
_entity_poly.pdbx_seq_one_letter_code
_entity_poly.pdbx_strand_id
1 'polypeptide(L)'
;MSAKRIPANRLSLAVLLAAVGSADPAAAEISVRQAEYTAGILVVRGETERSNQRITLDERYSGRSDRLGRFRFRIRYLPPDCMIELRAGRDVRPARVVNCEPTLPSPTGSETTAAPSAPDASKPEASRPDASGSETARPGPGDDAAAGGGGPVSGPASLRVVRQRCDPGGTCMVVCRDGEFAVNAVCTTGRARLRGERAVTCPSTTAGRIAAYCMSTERDDAGR
;
A
#
# COMPACT_ATOMS: atom_id res chain seq x y z
N MET A 1 -68.21 37.29 44.53
CA MET A 1 -68.57 37.22 43.10
C MET A 1 -67.97 38.43 42.38
N SER A 2 -67.44 38.21 41.18
CA SER A 2 -66.96 39.19 40.19
C SER A 2 -65.57 39.80 40.36
N ALA A 3 -64.73 39.39 39.41
CA ALA A 3 -63.33 39.72 39.15
C ALA A 3 -63.11 41.12 38.55
N LYS A 4 -61.87 41.64 38.64
CA LYS A 4 -61.31 42.41 37.52
C LYS A 4 -59.77 42.50 37.50
N ARG A 5 -59.23 41.84 36.46
CA ARG A 5 -58.17 42.22 35.52
C ARG A 5 -56.72 42.29 36.02
N ILE A 6 -55.99 41.26 35.59
CA ILE A 6 -54.53 41.15 35.46
C ILE A 6 -54.09 42.09 34.32
N PRO A 7 -53.17 43.04 34.54
CA PRO A 7 -52.45 43.68 33.44
C PRO A 7 -51.18 42.90 33.09
N ALA A 8 -50.93 42.90 31.80
CA ALA A 8 -49.90 42.22 31.08
C ALA A 8 -48.47 42.70 31.40
N ASN A 9 -47.53 41.95 30.81
CA ASN A 9 -46.24 42.41 30.34
C ASN A 9 -45.09 42.26 31.33
N ARG A 10 -44.35 41.16 31.17
CA ARG A 10 -42.95 41.25 30.77
C ARG A 10 -42.47 39.91 30.21
N LEU A 11 -42.15 39.94 28.93
CA LEU A 11 -41.23 39.01 28.28
C LEU A 11 -40.05 38.73 29.22
N SER A 12 -39.79 37.46 29.48
CA SER A 12 -38.46 37.00 29.89
C SER A 12 -38.19 35.70 29.16
N LEU A 13 -37.66 35.89 27.94
CA LEU A 13 -37.01 34.90 27.12
C LEU A 13 -35.67 34.58 27.80
N ALA A 14 -35.59 33.47 28.54
CA ALA A 14 -34.36 33.05 29.19
C ALA A 14 -33.76 31.82 28.50
N VAL A 15 -32.90 32.13 27.54
CA VAL A 15 -31.61 31.48 27.21
C VAL A 15 -31.59 29.94 27.15
N LEU A 16 -31.63 29.43 25.92
CA LEU A 16 -31.03 28.14 25.56
C LEU A 16 -29.51 28.21 25.81
N LEU A 17 -29.03 27.58 26.89
CA LEU A 17 -27.60 27.27 27.05
C LEU A 17 -27.25 26.12 26.09
N ALA A 18 -26.66 26.46 24.95
CA ALA A 18 -26.00 25.49 24.08
C ALA A 18 -24.78 24.92 24.81
N ALA A 19 -24.81 23.62 25.13
CA ALA A 19 -23.64 22.88 25.55
C ALA A 19 -22.67 22.78 24.35
N VAL A 20 -21.73 23.71 24.27
CA VAL A 20 -20.59 23.62 23.35
C VAL A 20 -19.68 22.53 23.89
N GLY A 21 -19.85 21.31 23.40
CA GLY A 21 -18.92 20.23 23.65
C GLY A 21 -17.55 20.63 23.09
N SER A 22 -16.56 20.75 23.98
CA SER A 22 -15.16 20.78 23.60
C SER A 22 -14.86 19.47 22.87
N ALA A 23 -14.92 19.48 21.55
CA ALA A 23 -14.24 18.47 20.77
C ALA A 23 -12.75 18.72 21.00
N ASP A 24 -12.14 18.01 21.95
CA ASP A 24 -10.69 17.88 21.98
C ASP A 24 -10.26 17.49 20.57
N PRO A 25 -9.47 18.33 19.87
CA PRO A 25 -8.90 17.87 18.62
C PRO A 25 -8.09 16.63 19.01
N ALA A 26 -8.40 15.49 18.42
CA ALA A 26 -7.49 14.36 18.41
C ALA A 26 -6.29 14.81 17.56
N ALA A 27 -5.44 15.66 18.14
CA ALA A 27 -4.18 16.06 17.58
C ALA A 27 -3.39 14.76 17.45
N ALA A 28 -2.92 14.45 16.24
CA ALA A 28 -2.14 13.25 16.03
C ALA A 28 -0.88 13.33 16.91
N GLU A 29 -0.80 12.46 17.93
CA GLU A 29 0.25 12.49 18.95
C GLU A 29 1.66 12.24 18.35
N ILE A 30 1.72 11.74 17.11
CA ILE A 30 2.94 11.44 16.36
C ILE A 30 2.85 11.82 14.89
N SER A 31 3.90 12.49 14.39
CA SER A 31 4.11 12.82 12.98
C SER A 31 5.45 12.29 12.48
N VAL A 32 5.47 11.76 11.25
CA VAL A 32 6.68 11.23 10.61
C VAL A 32 7.12 12.22 9.54
N ARG A 33 8.35 12.72 9.66
CA ARG A 33 8.93 13.69 8.72
C ARG A 33 9.77 13.01 7.65
N GLN A 34 10.45 11.92 8.02
CA GLN A 34 11.35 11.19 7.14
C GLN A 34 11.42 9.73 7.58
N ALA A 35 11.32 8.81 6.64
CA ALA A 35 11.60 7.39 6.83
C ALA A 35 12.35 6.90 5.60
N GLU A 36 13.64 6.62 5.76
CA GLU A 36 14.51 6.23 4.65
C GLU A 36 15.46 5.13 5.07
N TYR A 37 15.76 4.23 4.14
CA TYR A 37 16.84 3.27 4.27
C TYR A 37 18.05 3.75 3.49
N THR A 38 19.22 3.81 4.12
CA THR A 38 20.45 4.28 3.47
C THR A 38 21.65 3.54 4.05
N ALA A 39 22.46 2.96 3.17
CA ALA A 39 23.72 2.30 3.54
C ALA A 39 23.56 1.26 4.68
N GLY A 40 22.53 0.43 4.63
CA GLY A 40 22.30 -0.61 5.62
C GLY A 40 21.59 -0.14 6.91
N ILE A 41 21.14 1.11 6.95
CA ILE A 41 20.59 1.75 8.15
C ILE A 41 19.22 2.36 7.83
N LEU A 42 18.22 2.00 8.62
CA LEU A 42 16.95 2.70 8.65
C LEU A 42 17.06 3.94 9.52
N VAL A 43 16.80 5.09 8.92
CA VAL A 43 16.71 6.39 9.58
C VAL A 43 15.26 6.84 9.57
N VAL A 44 14.71 7.06 10.76
CA VAL A 44 13.35 7.57 10.92
C VAL A 44 13.39 8.82 11.77
N ARG A 45 12.79 9.90 11.30
CA ARG A 45 12.70 11.18 12.01
C ARG A 45 11.27 11.65 12.06
N GLY A 46 10.90 12.25 13.17
CA GLY A 46 9.57 12.80 13.35
C GLY A 46 9.47 13.61 14.61
N GLU A 47 8.23 13.96 14.93
CA GLU A 47 7.88 14.78 16.08
C GLU A 47 6.71 14.13 16.82
N THR A 48 6.70 14.24 18.13
CA THR A 48 5.60 13.89 19.02
C THR A 48 5.05 15.13 19.70
N GLU A 49 3.79 15.09 20.11
CA GLU A 49 3.17 16.21 20.83
C GLU A 49 3.84 16.46 22.18
N ARG A 50 4.23 15.39 22.88
CA ARG A 50 4.86 15.47 24.20
C ARG A 50 6.37 15.36 24.10
N SER A 51 7.06 16.12 24.95
CA SER A 51 8.51 15.95 25.15
C SER A 51 8.82 14.67 25.93
N ASN A 52 9.99 14.08 25.71
CA ASN A 52 10.44 12.85 26.41
C ASN A 52 9.47 11.66 26.31
N GLN A 53 8.57 11.68 25.33
CA GLN A 53 7.58 10.66 25.09
C GLN A 53 8.25 9.38 24.62
N ARG A 54 7.78 8.21 25.08
CA ARG A 54 8.26 6.93 24.56
C ARG A 54 7.65 6.68 23.18
N ILE A 55 8.50 6.29 22.22
CA ILE A 55 8.12 5.88 20.87
C ILE A 55 8.64 4.47 20.65
N THR A 56 7.84 3.62 20.02
CA THR A 56 8.23 2.29 19.57
C THR A 56 8.07 2.16 18.06
N LEU A 57 9.07 1.56 17.40
CA LEU A 57 9.06 1.22 15.98
C LEU A 57 8.91 -0.30 15.85
N ASP A 58 7.88 -0.74 15.12
CA ASP A 58 7.46 -2.13 14.91
C ASP A 58 7.38 -2.94 16.22
N GLU A 59 7.01 -2.26 17.32
CA GLU A 59 6.98 -2.79 18.70
C GLU A 59 8.31 -3.38 19.20
N ARG A 60 9.39 -3.24 18.42
CA ARG A 60 10.68 -3.90 18.63
C ARG A 60 11.74 -2.93 19.10
N TYR A 61 11.80 -1.76 18.51
CA TYR A 61 12.80 -0.75 18.83
C TYR A 61 12.16 0.39 19.59
N SER A 62 12.71 0.74 20.75
CA SER A 62 12.18 1.84 21.57
C SER A 62 13.13 3.04 21.57
N GLY A 63 12.55 4.22 21.63
CA GLY A 63 13.24 5.50 21.74
C GLY A 63 12.41 6.49 22.54
N ARG A 64 12.96 7.68 22.74
CA ARG A 64 12.22 8.81 23.29
C ARG A 64 12.35 10.02 22.39
N SER A 65 11.33 10.86 22.38
CA SER A 65 11.45 12.21 21.84
C SER A 65 12.31 13.06 22.76
N ASP A 66 12.93 14.09 22.22
CA ASP A 66 13.71 15.04 22.99
C ASP A 66 12.81 16.09 23.68
N ARG A 67 13.42 17.13 24.23
CA ARG A 67 12.70 18.23 24.91
C ARG A 67 11.79 19.03 23.97
N LEU A 68 12.06 19.00 22.67
CA LEU A 68 11.29 19.67 21.63
C LEU A 68 10.28 18.73 20.95
N GLY A 69 10.13 17.50 21.47
CA GLY A 69 9.25 16.49 20.88
C GLY A 69 9.84 15.80 19.65
N ARG A 70 11.10 16.06 19.26
CA ARG A 70 11.69 15.43 18.07
C ARG A 70 12.25 14.07 18.42
N PHE A 71 12.11 13.10 17.51
CA PHE A 71 12.72 11.79 17.68
C PHE A 71 13.52 11.38 16.45
N ARG A 72 14.51 10.50 16.67
CA ARG A 72 15.30 9.90 15.61
C ARG A 72 15.65 8.45 15.93
N PHE A 73 15.24 7.53 15.06
CA PHE A 73 15.77 6.17 15.02
C PHE A 73 16.89 6.08 13.99
N ARG A 74 17.95 5.33 14.33
CA ARG A 74 19.05 4.99 13.43
C ARG A 74 19.46 3.55 13.71
N ILE A 75 18.82 2.61 13.05
CA ILE A 75 18.92 1.17 13.35
C ILE A 75 19.30 0.34 12.12
N ARG A 76 20.05 -0.74 12.32
CA ARG A 76 20.35 -1.73 11.27
C ARG A 76 19.16 -2.67 11.12
N TYR A 77 18.19 -2.27 10.31
CA TYR A 77 16.95 -3.02 10.10
C TYR A 77 16.33 -2.58 8.78
N LEU A 78 15.94 -3.53 7.92
CA LEU A 78 15.17 -3.30 6.71
C LEU A 78 13.83 -4.03 6.86
N PRO A 79 12.69 -3.34 6.92
CA PRO A 79 11.39 -3.99 7.01
C PRO A 79 11.10 -4.82 5.75
N PRO A 80 10.52 -6.03 5.88
CA PRO A 80 10.32 -6.94 4.75
C PRO A 80 9.31 -6.41 3.72
N ASP A 81 8.32 -5.63 4.15
CA ASP A 81 7.26 -5.05 3.33
C ASP A 81 7.47 -3.55 3.06
N CYS A 82 8.62 -3.00 3.46
CA CYS A 82 8.95 -1.57 3.35
C CYS A 82 7.98 -0.63 4.07
N MET A 83 7.22 -1.14 5.02
CA MET A 83 6.37 -0.38 5.92
C MET A 83 6.92 -0.48 7.33
N ILE A 84 6.83 0.61 8.08
CA ILE A 84 7.08 0.61 9.52
C ILE A 84 5.87 1.14 10.24
N GLU A 85 5.67 0.69 11.46
CA GLU A 85 4.66 1.20 12.38
C GLU A 85 5.35 1.90 13.54
N LEU A 86 5.04 3.19 13.72
CA LEU A 86 5.46 3.95 14.89
C LEU A 86 4.30 4.10 15.86
N ARG A 87 4.55 3.84 17.13
CA ARG A 87 3.59 4.04 18.21
C ARG A 87 4.14 5.02 19.24
N ALA A 88 3.36 6.03 19.59
CA ALA A 88 3.64 6.93 20.70
C ALA A 88 2.37 7.14 21.49
N GLY A 89 2.37 6.78 22.77
CA GLY A 89 1.15 6.81 23.57
C GLY A 89 0.07 5.89 22.99
N ARG A 90 -1.07 6.47 22.61
CA ARG A 90 -2.19 5.71 22.01
C ARG A 90 -2.16 5.75 20.50
N ASP A 91 -1.41 6.67 19.92
CA ASP A 91 -1.33 6.83 18.48
C ASP A 91 -0.40 5.82 17.83
N VAL A 92 -0.88 5.35 16.68
CA VAL A 92 -0.19 4.43 15.79
C VAL A 92 -0.13 5.08 14.42
N ARG A 93 1.06 5.14 13.84
CA ARG A 93 1.31 5.78 12.56
C ARG A 93 2.15 4.88 11.66
N PRO A 94 1.55 4.29 10.63
CA PRO A 94 2.31 3.61 9.59
C PRO A 94 3.07 4.63 8.73
N ALA A 95 4.27 4.26 8.27
CA ALA A 95 5.06 5.05 7.34
C ALA A 95 5.76 4.16 6.31
N ARG A 96 5.78 4.60 5.06
CA ARG A 96 6.53 3.95 3.99
C ARG A 96 8.00 4.35 4.05
N VAL A 97 8.88 3.38 3.89
CA VAL A 97 10.33 3.60 3.90
C VAL A 97 10.80 3.91 2.47
N VAL A 98 11.47 5.05 2.29
CA VAL A 98 12.12 5.44 1.03
C VAL A 98 13.40 4.62 0.82
N ASN A 99 13.73 4.30 -0.43
CA ASN A 99 14.88 3.46 -0.80
C ASN A 99 14.84 2.06 -0.16
N CYS A 100 13.63 1.55 0.08
CA CYS A 100 13.41 0.18 0.50
C CYS A 100 12.95 -0.66 -0.68
N GLU A 101 13.62 -1.79 -0.87
CA GLU A 101 13.26 -2.81 -1.85
C GLU A 101 12.60 -3.97 -1.09
N PRO A 102 11.31 -4.24 -1.32
CA PRO A 102 10.65 -5.33 -0.62
C PRO A 102 11.23 -6.66 -1.08
N THR A 103 11.79 -7.43 -0.15
CA THR A 103 12.20 -8.80 -0.42
C THR A 103 10.95 -9.63 -0.58
N LEU A 104 10.52 -9.85 -1.82
CA LEU A 104 9.50 -10.86 -2.09
C LEU A 104 10.09 -12.21 -1.67
N PRO A 105 9.34 -13.05 -0.92
CA PRO A 105 9.79 -14.41 -0.71
C PRO A 105 9.95 -15.07 -2.09
N SER A 106 11.17 -15.49 -2.42
CA SER A 106 11.41 -16.29 -3.62
C SER A 106 10.53 -17.53 -3.54
N PRO A 107 9.88 -17.97 -4.64
CA PRO A 107 9.29 -19.28 -4.71
C PRO A 107 10.42 -20.32 -4.80
N THR A 108 11.16 -20.51 -3.72
CA THR A 108 12.14 -21.60 -3.59
C THR A 108 11.83 -22.32 -2.29
N GLY A 109 10.82 -23.16 -2.42
CA GLY A 109 10.38 -24.17 -1.48
C GLY A 109 9.68 -25.27 -2.27
N SER A 110 10.24 -25.68 -3.41
CA SER A 110 10.21 -27.12 -3.71
C SER A 110 11.17 -27.76 -2.73
N GLU A 111 10.76 -27.81 -1.46
CA GLU A 111 11.18 -28.91 -0.63
C GLU A 111 10.70 -30.14 -1.39
N THR A 112 11.65 -30.90 -1.94
CA THR A 112 11.44 -32.31 -2.23
C THR A 112 10.91 -32.88 -0.93
N THR A 113 9.59 -33.00 -0.84
CA THR A 113 8.95 -33.99 0.01
C THR A 113 9.60 -35.30 -0.42
N ALA A 114 10.48 -35.82 0.42
CA ALA A 114 10.86 -37.22 0.39
C ALA A 114 9.55 -38.01 0.33
N ALA A 115 9.30 -38.63 -0.82
CA ALA A 115 8.16 -39.50 -0.99
C ALA A 115 8.26 -40.64 0.05
N PRO A 116 7.18 -41.00 0.73
CA PRO A 116 7.18 -42.22 1.52
C PRO A 116 7.37 -43.41 0.57
N SER A 117 8.39 -44.24 0.86
CA SER A 117 8.63 -45.51 0.18
C SER A 117 7.36 -46.35 0.15
N ALA A 118 6.93 -46.76 -1.03
CA ALA A 118 6.02 -47.89 -1.22
C ALA A 118 6.77 -48.99 -1.99
N PRO A 119 6.71 -50.26 -1.54
CA PRO A 119 7.43 -51.35 -2.17
C PRO A 119 6.72 -51.89 -3.43
N ASP A 120 7.57 -52.20 -4.40
CA ASP A 120 7.50 -53.20 -5.48
C ASP A 120 6.14 -53.77 -5.94
N ALA A 121 5.81 -53.57 -7.23
CA ALA A 121 5.21 -54.60 -8.09
C ALA A 121 5.23 -54.22 -9.58
N SER A 122 6.11 -54.91 -10.33
CA SER A 122 5.87 -55.53 -11.65
C SER A 122 5.86 -54.69 -12.95
N LYS A 123 6.90 -54.96 -13.77
CA LYS A 123 7.12 -54.73 -15.22
C LYS A 123 6.45 -55.86 -16.07
N PRO A 124 5.95 -55.68 -17.32
CA PRO A 124 6.70 -55.66 -18.62
C PRO A 124 6.25 -54.59 -19.66
N GLU A 125 7.18 -53.92 -20.37
CA GLU A 125 7.56 -54.07 -21.82
C GLU A 125 6.38 -54.07 -22.81
N ALA A 126 6.31 -53.34 -23.94
CA ALA A 126 7.23 -52.60 -24.82
C ALA A 126 6.35 -51.58 -25.63
N SER A 127 6.79 -50.47 -26.23
CA SER A 127 7.61 -50.33 -27.46
C SER A 127 7.69 -48.84 -27.85
N ARG A 128 8.79 -48.43 -28.50
CA ARG A 128 9.03 -47.15 -29.22
C ARG A 128 8.37 -47.20 -30.63
N PRO A 129 8.18 -46.09 -31.40
CA PRO A 129 9.26 -45.23 -31.90
C PRO A 129 8.96 -43.72 -32.06
N ASP A 130 10.01 -43.05 -32.54
CA ASP A 130 10.39 -41.65 -32.67
C ASP A 130 9.42 -40.66 -33.33
N ALA A 131 9.52 -39.39 -32.92
CA ALA A 131 9.48 -38.26 -33.86
C ALA A 131 10.26 -37.05 -33.31
N SER A 132 11.22 -36.63 -34.13
CA SER A 132 12.17 -35.54 -33.99
C SER A 132 11.53 -34.16 -34.12
N GLY A 133 12.16 -33.15 -33.50
CA GLY A 133 11.86 -31.74 -33.69
C GLY A 133 12.70 -30.84 -32.78
N SER A 134 13.99 -30.69 -33.09
CA SER A 134 14.82 -29.59 -32.58
C SER A 134 14.49 -28.32 -33.37
N GLU A 135 14.25 -27.18 -32.72
CA GLU A 135 14.98 -25.96 -33.09
C GLU A 135 14.95 -24.86 -32.02
N THR A 136 16.06 -24.14 -32.03
CA THR A 136 16.61 -23.18 -31.09
C THR A 136 16.03 -21.78 -31.27
N ALA A 137 15.84 -21.02 -30.19
CA ALA A 137 16.01 -19.56 -30.25
C ALA A 137 16.52 -19.02 -28.91
N ARG A 138 17.71 -18.40 -28.97
CA ARG A 138 18.37 -17.70 -27.86
C ARG A 138 17.65 -16.38 -27.53
N PRO A 139 17.76 -15.88 -26.29
CA PRO A 139 17.39 -14.52 -25.93
C PRO A 139 18.41 -13.51 -26.48
N GLY A 140 17.92 -12.46 -27.15
CA GLY A 140 18.74 -11.31 -27.53
C GLY A 140 18.95 -10.36 -26.34
N PRO A 141 20.17 -9.83 -26.13
CA PRO A 141 20.47 -8.74 -25.20
C PRO A 141 20.60 -7.37 -25.89
N GLY A 142 20.43 -6.29 -25.12
CA GLY A 142 20.61 -4.88 -25.50
C GLY A 142 19.32 -4.08 -25.27
N ASP A 143 19.30 -2.85 -24.72
CA ASP A 143 20.37 -1.88 -24.47
C ASP A 143 19.91 -0.81 -23.46
N ASP A 144 20.88 0.01 -23.06
CA ASP A 144 21.00 0.83 -21.86
C ASP A 144 20.07 2.04 -21.66
N ALA A 145 19.92 2.37 -20.37
CA ALA A 145 19.93 3.69 -19.74
C ALA A 145 19.01 4.83 -20.25
N ALA A 146 18.14 5.30 -19.34
CA ALA A 146 18.06 6.73 -19.06
C ALA A 146 17.59 6.99 -17.62
N ALA A 147 18.49 7.58 -16.83
CA ALA A 147 18.15 8.33 -15.64
C ALA A 147 17.34 9.58 -16.04
N GLY A 148 16.23 9.83 -15.35
CA GLY A 148 15.42 11.04 -15.53
C GLY A 148 14.48 11.23 -14.34
N GLY A 149 14.71 12.28 -13.57
CA GLY A 149 14.11 12.48 -12.24
C GLY A 149 12.60 12.69 -12.21
N GLY A 150 11.98 12.19 -11.15
CA GLY A 150 10.65 12.58 -10.71
C GLY A 150 10.75 13.39 -9.43
N GLY A 151 10.76 14.72 -9.54
CA GLY A 151 10.48 15.60 -8.40
C GLY A 151 9.06 15.38 -7.88
N PRO A 152 8.71 15.93 -6.70
CA PRO A 152 7.36 15.82 -6.17
C PRO A 152 6.37 16.49 -7.15
N VAL A 153 5.53 15.68 -7.78
CA VAL A 153 4.48 16.17 -8.69
C VAL A 153 3.34 16.70 -7.82
N SER A 154 3.29 18.02 -7.65
CA SER A 154 2.18 18.72 -7.00
C SER A 154 1.17 19.15 -8.07
N GLY A 155 0.16 18.32 -8.26
CA GLY A 155 -1.08 18.61 -9.01
C GLY A 155 -2.20 17.75 -8.40
N PRO A 156 -3.48 18.08 -8.62
CA PRO A 156 -4.57 17.24 -8.12
C PRO A 156 -4.54 15.90 -8.88
N ALA A 157 -4.03 14.86 -8.24
CA ALA A 157 -4.06 13.52 -8.80
C ALA A 157 -5.52 13.09 -8.99
N SER A 158 -5.91 12.77 -10.22
CA SER A 158 -7.26 12.30 -10.51
C SER A 158 -7.27 10.77 -10.58
N LEU A 159 -8.19 10.12 -9.86
CA LEU A 159 -8.28 8.66 -9.79
C LEU A 159 -9.49 8.16 -10.58
N ARG A 160 -9.25 7.33 -11.59
CA ARG A 160 -10.26 6.68 -12.43
C ARG A 160 -10.31 5.19 -12.15
N VAL A 161 -11.52 4.63 -12.03
CA VAL A 161 -11.72 3.20 -11.82
C VAL A 161 -12.14 2.54 -13.14
N VAL A 162 -11.38 1.55 -13.59
CA VAL A 162 -11.69 0.73 -14.77
C VAL A 162 -12.26 -0.61 -14.31
N ARG A 163 -13.50 -0.90 -14.70
CA ARG A 163 -14.16 -2.17 -14.39
C ARG A 163 -14.34 -2.98 -15.65
N GLN A 164 -13.87 -4.22 -15.65
CA GLN A 164 -14.09 -5.15 -16.76
C GLN A 164 -14.37 -6.57 -16.24
N ARG A 165 -14.98 -7.38 -17.11
CA ARG A 165 -15.17 -8.81 -16.88
C ARG A 165 -13.92 -9.56 -17.35
N CYS A 166 -13.60 -10.62 -16.64
CA CYS A 166 -12.48 -11.50 -16.95
C CYS A 166 -13.05 -12.83 -17.43
N ASP A 167 -12.65 -13.25 -18.61
CA ASP A 167 -12.99 -14.57 -19.15
C ASP A 167 -12.21 -15.67 -18.42
N PRO A 168 -12.77 -16.88 -18.31
CA PRO A 168 -12.10 -18.01 -17.67
C PRO A 168 -10.90 -18.50 -18.50
N GLY A 169 -9.88 -19.02 -17.83
CA GLY A 169 -8.76 -19.70 -18.49
C GLY A 169 -7.63 -18.79 -19.00
N GLY A 170 -7.52 -17.56 -18.50
CA GLY A 170 -6.49 -16.61 -18.92
C GLY A 170 -6.05 -15.63 -17.82
N THR A 171 -5.01 -14.86 -18.12
CA THR A 171 -4.62 -13.72 -17.28
C THR A 171 -5.44 -12.51 -17.69
N CYS A 172 -6.29 -12.02 -16.79
CA CYS A 172 -7.11 -10.85 -17.05
C CYS A 172 -6.27 -9.59 -16.85
N MET A 173 -6.06 -8.79 -17.90
CA MET A 173 -5.22 -7.59 -17.87
C MET A 173 -6.04 -6.33 -18.13
N VAL A 174 -5.82 -5.28 -17.33
CA VAL A 174 -6.27 -3.91 -17.61
C VAL A 174 -5.04 -3.06 -17.87
N VAL A 175 -5.09 -2.24 -18.92
CA VAL A 175 -4.08 -1.22 -19.21
C VAL A 175 -4.71 0.16 -19.02
N CYS A 176 -4.08 1.01 -18.22
CA CYS A 176 -4.46 2.40 -18.01
C CYS A 176 -4.16 3.25 -19.26
N ARG A 177 -4.88 4.37 -19.42
CA ARG A 177 -4.73 5.25 -20.60
C ARG A 177 -3.36 5.92 -20.64
N ASP A 178 -3.02 6.52 -21.76
CA ASP A 178 -1.80 7.32 -21.89
C ASP A 178 -1.85 8.49 -20.90
N GLY A 179 -0.74 8.73 -20.20
CA GLY A 179 -0.69 9.69 -19.09
C GLY A 179 -1.29 9.22 -17.76
N GLU A 180 -1.74 7.95 -17.66
CA GLU A 180 -2.21 7.37 -16.41
C GLU A 180 -1.29 6.25 -15.91
N PHE A 181 -1.09 6.20 -14.60
CA PHE A 181 -0.36 5.15 -13.90
C PHE A 181 -1.33 4.18 -13.21
N ALA A 182 -1.06 2.88 -13.30
CA ALA A 182 -1.79 1.89 -12.54
C ALA A 182 -1.32 1.91 -11.07
N VAL A 183 -2.23 2.24 -10.14
CA VAL A 183 -1.88 2.33 -8.71
C VAL A 183 -2.28 1.10 -7.92
N ASN A 184 -3.40 0.46 -8.27
CA ASN A 184 -3.88 -0.76 -7.62
C ASN A 184 -4.93 -1.45 -8.49
N ALA A 185 -5.34 -2.67 -8.13
CA ALA A 185 -6.58 -3.27 -8.60
C ALA A 185 -7.14 -4.26 -7.59
N VAL A 186 -8.46 -4.50 -7.67
CA VAL A 186 -9.16 -5.53 -6.92
C VAL A 186 -9.69 -6.57 -7.90
N CYS A 187 -9.35 -7.83 -7.66
CA CYS A 187 -9.87 -8.98 -8.39
C CYS A 187 -10.92 -9.69 -7.54
N THR A 188 -11.96 -10.25 -8.16
CA THR A 188 -12.88 -11.18 -7.47
C THR A 188 -12.20 -12.50 -7.09
N THR A 189 -11.24 -12.92 -7.90
CA THR A 189 -10.55 -14.21 -7.80
C THR A 189 -9.05 -13.95 -7.75
N GLY A 190 -8.48 -14.00 -6.54
CA GLY A 190 -7.04 -13.85 -6.33
C GLY A 190 -6.56 -12.41 -6.13
N ARG A 191 -5.24 -12.25 -6.16
CA ARG A 191 -4.56 -10.96 -5.91
C ARG A 191 -4.17 -10.31 -7.23
N ALA A 192 -4.44 -9.02 -7.36
CA ALA A 192 -3.95 -8.23 -8.47
C ALA A 192 -2.43 -8.09 -8.42
N ARG A 193 -1.81 -8.04 -9.59
CA ARG A 193 -0.38 -7.78 -9.78
C ARG A 193 -0.20 -6.63 -10.75
N LEU A 194 0.53 -5.60 -10.32
CA LEU A 194 1.00 -4.54 -11.20
C LEU A 194 2.01 -5.12 -12.20
N ARG A 195 1.91 -4.67 -13.45
CA ARG A 195 2.77 -5.03 -14.58
C ARG A 195 3.23 -3.75 -15.24
N GLY A 196 4.49 -3.41 -15.02
CA GLY A 196 5.01 -2.11 -15.40
C GLY A 196 4.23 -0.97 -14.71
N GLU A 197 4.25 0.20 -15.33
CA GLU A 197 3.67 1.41 -14.75
C GLU A 197 2.19 1.61 -15.11
N ARG A 198 1.67 0.90 -16.12
CA ARG A 198 0.31 1.12 -16.68
C ARG A 198 -0.61 -0.08 -16.65
N ALA A 199 -0.11 -1.29 -16.36
CA ALA A 199 -0.94 -2.48 -16.43
C ALA A 199 -1.14 -3.16 -15.07
N VAL A 200 -2.31 -3.77 -14.89
CA VAL A 200 -2.61 -4.67 -13.78
C VAL A 200 -3.12 -5.98 -14.33
N THR A 201 -2.77 -7.06 -13.64
CA THR A 201 -3.17 -8.42 -14.00
C THR A 201 -3.84 -9.12 -12.83
N CYS A 202 -4.91 -9.85 -13.12
CA CYS A 202 -5.56 -10.78 -12.20
C CYS A 202 -5.35 -12.21 -12.72
N PRO A 203 -4.84 -13.14 -11.89
CA PRO A 203 -4.82 -14.55 -12.24
C PRO A 203 -6.26 -15.08 -12.19
N SER A 204 -6.82 -15.48 -13.34
CA SER A 204 -8.20 -15.97 -13.42
C SER A 204 -8.24 -17.40 -13.91
N THR A 205 -8.45 -18.35 -13.00
CA THR A 205 -8.82 -19.73 -13.37
C THR A 205 -10.31 -19.85 -13.71
N THR A 206 -11.13 -18.91 -13.22
CA THR A 206 -12.58 -18.83 -13.43
C THR A 206 -12.99 -17.44 -13.92
N ALA A 207 -14.22 -17.28 -14.41
CA ALA A 207 -14.75 -15.98 -14.82
C ALA A 207 -14.82 -15.03 -13.61
N GLY A 208 -14.44 -13.77 -13.79
CA GLY A 208 -14.31 -12.82 -12.69
C GLY A 208 -14.57 -11.37 -13.08
N ARG A 209 -14.35 -10.45 -12.14
CA ARG A 209 -14.32 -9.01 -12.38
C ARG A 209 -13.04 -8.42 -11.82
N ILE A 210 -12.49 -7.45 -12.53
CA ILE A 210 -11.39 -6.62 -12.06
C ILE A 210 -11.87 -5.17 -11.97
N ALA A 211 -11.48 -4.50 -10.89
CA ALA A 211 -11.58 -3.05 -10.74
C ALA A 211 -10.16 -2.49 -10.60
N ALA A 212 -9.62 -1.94 -11.68
CA ALA A 212 -8.31 -1.29 -11.70
C ALA A 212 -8.43 0.18 -11.35
N TYR A 213 -7.45 0.71 -10.62
CA TYR A 213 -7.36 2.11 -10.23
C TYR A 213 -6.22 2.74 -11.03
N CYS A 214 -6.58 3.64 -11.94
CA CYS A 214 -5.67 4.39 -12.80
C CYS A 214 -5.62 5.83 -12.31
N MET A 215 -4.43 6.36 -12.09
CA MET A 215 -4.22 7.73 -11.61
C MET A 215 -3.61 8.56 -12.72
N SER A 216 -4.25 9.67 -13.10
CA SER A 216 -3.59 10.67 -13.94
C SER A 216 -2.88 11.69 -13.05
N THR A 217 -1.66 12.01 -13.44
CA THR A 217 -1.03 13.27 -13.01
C THR A 217 -1.32 14.25 -14.13
N GLU A 218 -2.05 15.33 -13.86
CA GLU A 218 -2.24 16.43 -14.81
C GLU A 218 -0.87 17.03 -15.18
N ARG A 219 -0.21 16.42 -16.14
CA ARG A 219 0.51 17.11 -17.20
C ARG A 219 -0.27 16.79 -18.46
N ASP A 220 -1.32 17.56 -18.68
CA ASP A 220 -1.64 17.93 -20.04
C ASP A 220 -0.36 18.48 -20.67
N ASP A 221 0.03 17.87 -21.77
CA ASP A 221 0.77 18.50 -22.86
C ASP A 221 0.08 19.82 -23.23
N ALA A 222 0.37 20.88 -22.48
CA ALA A 222 0.26 22.24 -22.97
C ALA A 222 1.47 22.50 -23.88
N GLY A 223 1.40 21.93 -25.09
CA GLY A 223 2.13 22.38 -26.27
C GLY A 223 3.52 21.81 -26.51
N ARG A 224 3.63 20.97 -27.54
CA ARG A 224 4.44 21.32 -28.72
C ARG A 224 4.03 20.55 -29.96
#